data_AF-A0A645GH78-F1
#
_entry.id   AF-A0A645GH78-F1
#
_cell.length_a   1.000
_cell.length_b   1.000
_cell.length_c   1.000
_cell.angle_alpha   90.00
_cell.angle_beta   90.00
_cell.angle_gamma   90.00
#
_symmetry.space_group_name_H-M   'P 1'
#
loop_
_entity.id
_entity.type
_entity.pdbx_description
1 polymer ?
#
loop_
_entity_poly.entity_id
_entity_poly.type
_entity_poly.pdbx_seq_one_letter_code
_entity_poly.pdbx_strand_id
1 'polypeptide(L)' 'MPFCYNKLWKLLIDRHMNKVELRDAAGITPSTLAKIGKDQNVSMDVLGRICQELG' A
#
# COMPACT_ATOMS: atom_id res chain seq x y z
N MET A 1 17.52 -3.84 -7.37
CA MET A 1 16.92 -3.01 -6.30
C MET A 1 15.56 -3.60 -5.97
N PRO A 2 15.36 -4.25 -4.81
CA PRO A 2 14.02 -4.66 -4.39
C PRO A 2 13.16 -3.42 -4.16
N PHE A 3 11.86 -3.51 -4.45
CA PHE A 3 10.90 -2.49 -4.01
C PHE A 3 10.90 -2.48 -2.48
N CYS A 4 10.71 -1.32 -1.84
CA CYS A 4 10.69 -1.24 -0.39
C CYS A 4 9.50 -0.40 0.05
N TYR A 5 8.50 -1.06 0.64
CA TYR A 5 7.28 -0.39 1.13
C TYR A 5 7.37 -0.01 2.60
N ASN A 6 8.55 -0.10 3.23
CA ASN A 6 8.73 0.29 4.65
C ASN A 6 8.31 1.74 4.93
N LYS A 7 8.54 2.65 3.98
CA LYS A 7 8.09 4.05 4.12
C LYS A 7 6.55 4.15 4.13
N LEU A 8 5.88 3.37 3.27
CA LEU A 8 4.42 3.28 3.25
C LEU A 8 3.89 2.76 4.59
N TRP A 9 4.50 1.72 5.16
CA TRP A 9 4.09 1.18 6.45
C TRP A 9 4.30 2.16 7.61
N LYS A 10 5.38 2.94 7.61
CA LYS A 10 5.58 4.01 8.60
C LYS A 10 4.49 5.07 8.48
N LEU A 11 4.17 5.51 7.27
CA LEU A 11 3.12 6.49 7.03
C LEU A 11 1.73 5.98 7.47
N LEU A 12 1.45 4.69 7.29
CA LEU A 12 0.23 4.08 7.83
C LEU A 12 0.16 4.13 9.36
N ILE A 13 1.28 3.90 10.04
CA ILE A 13 1.37 4.03 11.50
C ILE A 13 1.13 5.47 11.92
N ASP A 14 1.74 6.44 11.23
CA ASP A 14 1.54 7.87 11.49
C ASP A 14 0.06 8.29 11.31
N ARG A 15 -0.68 7.60 10.42
CA ARG A 15 -2.12 7.81 10.17
C ARG A 15 -3.04 6.89 10.99
N HIS A 16 -2.53 6.12 11.95
CA HIS A 16 -3.31 5.13 12.71
C HIS A 16 -4.11 4.16 11.83
N MET A 17 -3.59 3.80 10.65
CA MET A 17 -4.26 2.95 9.67
C MET A 17 -3.56 1.60 9.56
N ASN A 18 -4.34 0.51 9.53
CA ASN A 18 -3.81 -0.82 9.31
C ASN A 18 -3.76 -1.18 7.82
N LYS A 19 -2.99 -2.21 7.47
CA LYS A 19 -2.84 -2.70 6.09
C LYS A 19 -4.17 -3.07 5.42
N VAL A 20 -5.11 -3.59 6.20
CA VAL A 20 -6.46 -3.94 5.73
C VAL A 20 -7.27 -2.69 5.46
N GLU A 21 -7.18 -1.68 6.31
CA GLU A 21 -7.86 -0.39 6.11
C GLU A 21 -7.30 0.35 4.90
N LEU A 22 -5.98 0.34 4.68
CA LEU A 22 -5.39 0.85 3.45
C LEU A 22 -5.96 0.13 2.22
N ARG A 23 -6.15 -1.20 2.32
CA ARG A 23 -6.70 -1.99 1.21
C ARG A 23 -8.12 -1.57 0.88
N ASP A 24 -8.97 -1.46 1.90
CA ASP A 24 -10.37 -1.08 1.74
C ASP A 24 -10.50 0.38 1.29
N ALA A 25 -9.71 1.31 1.85
CA ALA A 25 -9.68 2.70 1.42
C ALA A 25 -9.21 2.84 -0.04
N ALA A 26 -8.08 2.22 -0.40
CA ALA A 26 -7.52 2.34 -1.75
C ALA A 26 -8.21 1.45 -2.79
N GLY A 27 -9.23 0.69 -2.40
CA GLY A 27 -9.95 -0.23 -3.28
C GLY A 27 -9.01 -1.23 -3.98
N ILE A 28 -7.95 -1.67 -3.31
CA ILE A 28 -6.98 -2.62 -3.85
C ILE A 28 -7.36 -4.06 -3.48
N THR A 29 -6.97 -5.00 -4.32
CA THR A 29 -7.28 -6.42 -4.05
C THR A 29 -6.41 -7.00 -2.93
N PRO A 30 -6.87 -8.04 -2.22
CA PRO A 30 -6.05 -8.75 -1.22
C PRO A 30 -4.74 -9.30 -1.81
N SER A 31 -4.76 -9.73 -3.06
CA SER A 31 -3.58 -10.20 -3.78
C SER A 31 -2.55 -9.10 -4.00
N THR A 32 -3.01 -7.88 -4.24
CA THR A 32 -2.15 -6.70 -4.37
C THR A 32 -1.53 -6.32 -3.02
N LEU A 33 -2.33 -6.31 -1.95
CA LEU A 33 -1.81 -6.08 -0.59
C LEU A 33 -0.74 -7.10 -0.21
N ALA A 34 -0.92 -8.37 -0.57
CA ALA A 34 0.07 -9.42 -0.33
C ALA A 34 1.37 -9.19 -1.11
N LYS A 35 1.31 -8.67 -2.34
CA LYS A 35 2.50 -8.29 -3.13
C LYS A 35 3.27 -7.15 -2.48
N ILE A 36 2.58 -6.10 -2.05
CA ILE A 36 3.17 -4.95 -1.34
C ILE A 36 3.79 -5.42 -0.01
N GLY A 37 3.10 -6.29 0.72
CA GLY A 37 3.61 -6.91 1.96
C GLY A 37 4.85 -7.79 1.78
N LYS A 38 5.10 -8.27 0.55
CA LYS A 38 6.28 -9.08 0.17
C LYS A 38 7.31 -8.27 -0.63
N ASP A 39 7.21 -6.94 -0.64
CA ASP A 39 8.14 -6.07 -1.35
C ASP A 39 8.24 -6.37 -2.86
N GLN A 40 7.13 -6.81 -3.45
CA GLN A 40 7.02 -7.12 -4.87
C GLN A 40 6.57 -5.90 -5.69
N ASN A 41 6.86 -5.94 -6.99
CA ASN A 41 6.38 -4.92 -7.92
C ASN A 41 4.84 -4.95 -8.04
N VAL A 42 4.23 -3.77 -8.07
CA VAL A 42 2.80 -3.57 -8.36
C VAL A 42 2.63 -2.57 -9.50
N SER A 43 1.47 -2.61 -10.16
CA SER A 43 1.17 -1.70 -11.27
C SER A 43 1.12 -0.24 -10.81
N MET A 44 1.47 0.70 -11.71
CA MET A 44 1.38 2.14 -11.39
C MET A 44 -0.04 2.58 -11.01
N ASP A 45 -1.09 1.94 -11.56
CA ASP A 45 -2.48 2.19 -11.16
C ASP A 45 -2.72 1.97 -9.67
N VAL A 46 -2.16 0.88 -9.12
CA VAL A 46 -2.27 0.55 -7.69
C VAL A 46 -1.56 1.60 -6.84
N LEU A 47 -0.36 2.01 -7.23
CA LEU A 47 0.38 3.07 -6.54
C LEU A 47 -0.40 4.39 -6.59
N GLY A 48 -1.02 4.71 -7.73
CA GLY A 48 -1.89 5.87 -7.89
C GLY A 48 -3.03 5.89 -6.89
N ARG A 49 -3.77 4.78 -6.76
CA ARG A 49 -4.86 4.65 -5.77
C ARG A 49 -4.38 4.81 -4.33
N ILE A 50 -3.27 4.15 -3.98
CA ILE A 50 -2.65 4.27 -2.65
C ILE A 50 -2.25 5.73 -2.38
N CYS A 51 -1.65 6.41 -3.36
CA CYS A 51 -1.29 7.81 -3.25
C CYS A 51 -2.52 8.74 -3.17
N GLN A 52 -3.62 8.42 -3.83
CA GLN A 52 -4.86 9.20 -3.72
C GLN A 52 -5.47 9.12 -2.32
N GLU A 53 -5.47 7.94 -1.69
CA GLU A 53 -5.98 7.78 -0.33
C GLU A 53 -5.06 8.37 0.74
N LEU A 54 -3.75 8.34 0.48
CA LEU A 54 -2.74 8.83 1.41
C LEU A 54 -2.29 10.26 1.10
N GLY A 55 -2.93 10.91 0.12
CA GLY A 55 -2.75 12.32 -0.24
C GLY A 55 -3.08 13.26 0.90
#